data_AF-A0A0G9LAL0-F1
#
_entry.id   AF-A0A0G9LAL0-F1
#
_cell.length_a   1.000
_cell.length_b   1.000
_cell.length_c   1.000
_cell.angle_alpha   90.00
_cell.angle_beta   90.00
_cell.angle_gamma   90.00
#
_symmetry.space_group_name_H-M   'P 1'
#
loop_
_entity.id
_entity.type
_entity.pdbx_description
1 polymer ?
#
loop_
_entity_poly.entity_id
_entity_poly.type
_entity_poly.pdbx_seq_one_letter_code
_entity_poly.pdbx_strand_id
1 'polypeptide(L)'
;MGKTIVLNLSDVKLEGDILDVGESFGVIYNISKGIEDEISVDYVGGENSNEIKEEEYDTCTMFFHLSKLWNNYGRLKLIEEVSKYVKVGGKIYIWDINKEVKDIINNKIMAVLPSGKIKEFEFRNLNPIIKSNIEENEKLLEKYYKIEETKLWEDIHFIKGIKL
;
A
#
# COMPACT_ATOMS: atom_id res chain seq x y z
N MET A 1 -14.53 -9.95 -18.43
CA MET A 1 -13.25 -9.52 -19.04
C MET A 1 -12.66 -8.49 -18.12
N GLY A 2 -11.37 -8.59 -17.81
CA GLY A 2 -10.67 -7.61 -16.98
C GLY A 2 -10.52 -6.27 -17.68
N LYS A 3 -10.51 -5.16 -16.93
CA LYS A 3 -10.09 -3.88 -17.48
C LYS A 3 -8.59 -3.66 -17.30
N THR A 4 -8.03 -2.80 -18.16
CA THR A 4 -6.66 -2.30 -17.98
C THR A 4 -6.77 -0.92 -17.33
N ILE A 5 -6.16 -0.75 -16.16
CA ILE A 5 -6.12 0.53 -15.44
C ILE A 5 -4.69 1.07 -15.51
N VAL A 6 -4.57 2.34 -15.92
CA VAL A 6 -3.28 3.05 -15.89
C VAL A 6 -3.19 3.80 -14.57
N LEU A 7 -2.17 3.46 -13.77
CA LEU A 7 -1.86 4.13 -12.52
C LEU A 7 -0.62 5.00 -12.72
N ASN A 8 -0.80 6.33 -12.67
CA ASN A 8 0.31 7.25 -12.84
C ASN A 8 0.99 7.54 -11.51
N LEU A 9 2.24 7.09 -11.37
CA LEU A 9 3.09 7.30 -10.19
C LEU A 9 4.30 8.18 -10.51
N SER A 10 4.28 8.91 -11.63
CA SER A 10 5.45 9.66 -12.14
C SER A 10 5.96 10.72 -11.15
N ASP A 11 5.06 11.30 -10.36
CA ASP A 11 5.38 12.36 -9.39
C ASP A 11 5.56 11.82 -7.96
N VAL A 12 5.49 10.50 -7.76
CA VAL A 12 5.64 9.90 -6.43
C VAL A 12 7.09 9.96 -5.99
N LYS A 13 7.30 10.50 -4.79
CA LYS A 13 8.59 10.51 -4.09
C LYS A 13 8.40 9.91 -2.71
N LEU A 14 9.14 8.84 -2.45
CA LEU A 14 9.27 8.22 -1.14
C LEU A 14 10.61 8.68 -0.55
N GLU A 15 10.67 8.94 0.75
CA GLU A 15 11.82 9.54 1.42
C GLU A 15 12.12 8.81 2.72
N GLY A 16 13.39 8.76 3.11
CA GLY A 16 13.87 8.09 4.32
C GLY A 16 13.79 6.56 4.22
N ASP A 17 13.82 5.91 5.37
CA ASP A 17 13.80 4.46 5.48
C ASP A 17 12.38 3.94 5.17
N ILE A 18 12.27 2.98 4.25
CA ILE A 18 10.98 2.52 3.71
C ILE A 18 10.62 1.14 4.23
N LEU A 19 9.41 1.03 4.78
CA LEU A 19 8.72 -0.21 5.13
C LEU A 19 7.66 -0.53 4.07
N ASP A 20 7.94 -1.47 3.16
CA ASP A 20 6.97 -1.91 2.15
C ASP A 20 6.17 -3.12 2.62
N VAL A 21 4.86 -2.96 2.77
CA VAL A 21 3.96 -3.98 3.31
C VAL A 21 3.17 -4.65 2.20
N GLY A 22 3.35 -5.96 2.09
CA GLY A 22 2.71 -6.77 1.06
C GLY A 22 3.49 -6.82 -0.26
N GLU A 23 3.01 -7.67 -1.16
CA GLU A 23 3.51 -7.74 -2.53
C GLU A 23 3.21 -6.45 -3.31
N SER A 24 4.26 -5.67 -3.59
CA SER A 24 4.17 -4.44 -4.38
C SER A 24 4.44 -4.61 -5.87
N PHE A 25 4.53 -5.85 -6.37
CA PHE A 25 4.82 -6.18 -7.78
C PHE A 25 6.11 -5.55 -8.32
N GLY A 26 7.05 -5.23 -7.43
CA GLY A 26 8.29 -4.51 -7.73
C GLY A 26 8.07 -3.03 -8.08
N VAL A 27 6.88 -2.48 -7.89
CA VAL A 27 6.60 -1.05 -8.12
C VAL A 27 7.33 -0.20 -7.08
N ILE A 28 7.15 -0.50 -5.80
CA ILE A 28 7.76 0.29 -4.71
C ILE A 28 9.28 0.23 -4.79
N TYR A 29 9.88 -0.97 -4.92
CA TYR A 29 11.31 -1.15 -5.18
C TYR A 29 11.85 -0.28 -6.34
N ASN A 30 11.10 -0.11 -7.44
CA ASN A 30 11.55 0.72 -8.55
C ASN A 30 11.38 2.23 -8.29
N ILE A 31 10.43 2.64 -7.45
CA ILE A 31 10.25 4.03 -7.02
C ILE A 31 11.32 4.40 -5.99
N SER A 32 11.68 3.48 -5.09
CA SER A 32 12.69 3.66 -4.05
C SER A 32 14.13 3.45 -4.54
N LYS A 33 14.33 3.04 -5.81
CA LYS A 33 15.66 2.73 -6.35
C LYS A 33 16.61 3.93 -6.23
N GLY A 34 17.52 3.88 -5.26
CA GLY A 34 18.42 4.98 -4.88
C GLY A 34 18.36 5.37 -3.40
N ILE A 35 17.43 4.80 -2.65
CA ILE A 35 17.34 4.85 -1.18
C ILE A 35 18.11 3.63 -0.64
N GLU A 36 19.00 3.85 0.33
CA GLU A 36 19.93 2.82 0.82
C GLU A 36 19.22 1.73 1.64
N ASP A 37 18.16 2.07 2.40
CA ASP A 37 17.49 1.18 3.34
C ASP A 37 15.98 1.02 3.03
N GLU A 38 15.65 0.30 1.96
CA GLU A 38 14.29 -0.19 1.69
C GLU A 38 14.14 -1.64 2.15
N ILE A 39 13.17 -1.90 3.04
CA ILE A 39 12.86 -3.24 3.54
C ILE A 39 11.39 -3.54 3.25
N SER A 40 11.16 -4.64 2.54
CA SER A 40 9.83 -5.19 2.34
C SER A 40 9.51 -6.24 3.40
N VAL A 41 8.42 -6.03 4.15
CA VAL A 41 7.98 -6.86 5.28
C VAL A 41 7.76 -8.31 4.87
N ASP A 42 7.30 -8.54 3.64
CA ASP A 42 7.08 -9.89 3.10
C ASP A 42 8.40 -10.68 2.90
N TYR A 43 9.56 -10.01 2.85
CA TYR A 43 10.87 -10.66 2.73
C TYR A 43 11.55 -10.93 4.09
N VAL A 44 11.08 -10.32 5.18
CA VAL A 44 11.68 -10.48 6.53
C VAL A 44 11.25 -11.80 7.20
N GLY A 45 10.25 -12.50 6.66
CA GLY A 45 9.73 -13.75 7.19
C GLY A 45 10.57 -15.03 6.93
N GLY A 46 11.74 -14.93 6.29
CA GLY A 46 12.59 -16.10 5.97
C GLY A 46 13.99 -16.00 6.55
N GLU A 47 14.35 -16.96 7.43
CA GLU A 47 15.66 -17.37 8.02
C GLU A 47 16.77 -16.33 8.37
N ASN A 48 16.64 -15.06 7.99
CA ASN A 48 17.52 -13.94 8.27
C ASN A 48 16.68 -12.78 8.83
N SER A 49 15.96 -13.03 9.93
CA SER A 49 15.18 -12.00 10.61
C SER A 49 16.12 -10.96 11.24
N ASN A 50 16.48 -9.94 10.49
CA ASN A 50 16.80 -8.66 11.11
C ASN A 50 15.52 -8.24 11.84
N GLU A 51 15.58 -8.15 13.17
CA GLU A 51 14.45 -7.72 14.00
C GLU A 51 14.01 -6.32 13.51
N ILE A 52 12.81 -6.23 12.92
CA ILE A 52 12.20 -4.94 12.56
C ILE A 52 12.04 -4.15 13.85
N LYS A 53 12.71 -3.00 13.98
CA LYS A 53 12.64 -2.21 15.21
C LYS A 53 11.44 -1.29 15.19
N GLU A 54 10.87 -1.07 16.37
CA GLU A 54 9.83 -0.06 16.54
C GLU A 54 10.37 1.33 16.19
N GLU A 55 9.53 2.15 15.57
CA GLU A 55 9.83 3.54 15.17
C GLU A 55 11.13 3.73 14.37
N GLU A 56 11.44 2.80 13.47
CA GLU A 56 12.64 2.85 12.62
C GLU A 56 12.37 3.53 11.27
N TYR A 57 11.16 3.40 10.73
CA TYR A 57 10.88 3.76 9.34
C TYR A 57 10.24 5.13 9.20
N ASP A 58 10.70 5.91 8.21
CA ASP A 58 10.15 7.23 7.89
C ASP A 58 8.93 7.13 6.97
N THR A 59 8.87 6.09 6.14
CA THR A 59 7.82 5.87 5.15
C THR A 59 7.31 4.44 5.18
N CYS A 60 5.99 4.26 5.20
CA CYS A 60 5.33 2.97 5.01
C CYS A 60 4.52 2.97 3.72
N THR A 61 4.62 1.90 2.93
CA THR A 61 3.82 1.71 1.71
C THR A 61 2.94 0.47 1.80
N MET A 62 1.71 0.57 1.29
CA MET A 62 0.79 -0.55 1.13
C MET A 62 0.23 -0.52 -0.29
N PHE A 63 0.62 -1.47 -1.13
CA PHE A 63 0.26 -1.49 -2.54
C PHE A 63 -0.66 -2.67 -2.85
N PHE A 64 -1.93 -2.37 -3.15
CA PHE A 64 -3.01 -3.33 -3.39
C PHE A 64 -3.12 -4.44 -2.31
N HIS A 65 -2.96 -4.06 -1.05
CA HIS A 65 -2.86 -5.01 0.06
C HIS A 65 -4.11 -5.10 0.93
N LEU A 66 -4.72 -3.99 1.32
CA LEU A 66 -5.89 -3.97 2.21
C LEU A 66 -7.12 -4.60 1.55
N SER A 67 -7.30 -4.43 0.24
CA SER A 67 -8.39 -5.06 -0.50
C SER A 67 -8.26 -6.59 -0.59
N LYS A 68 -7.09 -7.18 -0.30
CA LYS A 68 -6.92 -8.64 -0.19
C LYS A 68 -7.38 -9.19 1.17
N LEU A 69 -7.47 -8.34 2.20
CA LEU A 69 -7.85 -8.75 3.55
C LEU A 69 -9.35 -8.99 3.68
N TRP A 70 -9.73 -9.99 4.49
CA TRP A 70 -11.11 -10.46 4.58
C TRP A 70 -12.09 -9.43 5.16
N ASN A 71 -11.69 -8.71 6.22
CA ASN A 71 -12.57 -7.79 6.94
C ASN A 71 -11.81 -6.59 7.53
N ASN A 72 -12.57 -5.60 8.03
CA ASN A 72 -12.03 -4.39 8.66
C ASN A 72 -11.25 -4.66 9.94
N TYR A 73 -11.55 -5.74 10.68
CA TYR A 73 -10.77 -6.12 11.85
C TYR A 73 -9.34 -6.54 11.47
N GLY A 74 -9.19 -7.36 10.42
CA GLY A 74 -7.89 -7.76 9.89
C GLY A 74 -7.09 -6.57 9.36
N ARG A 75 -7.74 -5.65 8.63
CA ARG A 75 -7.11 -4.40 8.17
C ARG A 75 -6.65 -3.54 9.34
N LEU A 76 -7.52 -3.35 10.34
CA LEU A 76 -7.18 -2.56 11.51
C LEU A 76 -5.98 -3.16 12.26
N LYS A 77 -5.98 -4.49 12.45
CA LYS A 77 -4.88 -5.19 13.13
C LYS A 77 -3.56 -5.04 12.37
N LEU A 78 -3.58 -5.16 11.05
CA LEU A 78 -2.39 -4.92 10.22
C LEU A 78 -1.90 -3.48 10.34
N ILE A 79 -2.81 -2.50 10.21
CA ILE A 79 -2.47 -1.08 10.35
C ILE A 79 -1.87 -0.81 11.73
N GLU A 80 -2.47 -1.35 12.79
CA GLU A 80 -1.97 -1.24 14.17
C GLU A 80 -0.55 -1.82 14.31
N GLU A 81 -0.33 -3.02 13.78
CA GLU A 81 0.94 -3.72 13.84
C GLU A 81 2.04 -2.95 13.09
N VAL A 82 1.78 -2.59 11.83
CA VAL A 82 2.72 -1.86 10.98
C VAL A 82 3.05 -0.48 11.55
N SER A 83 2.05 0.20 12.15
CA SER A 83 2.25 1.54 12.71
C SER A 83 3.24 1.57 13.87
N LYS A 84 3.54 0.45 14.53
CA LYS A 84 4.58 0.38 15.58
C LYS A 84 5.97 0.63 15.03
N TYR A 85 6.20 0.27 13.77
CA TYR A 85 7.52 0.38 13.12
C TYR A 85 7.73 1.75 12.47
N VAL A 86 6.67 2.51 12.21
CA VAL A 86 6.75 3.85 11.60
C VAL A 86 7.06 4.90 12.67
N LYS A 87 7.97 5.83 12.42
CA LYS A 87 8.27 6.95 13.32
C LYS A 87 7.06 7.88 13.51
N VAL A 88 6.92 8.51 14.67
CA VAL A 88 5.99 9.65 14.85
C VAL A 88 6.36 10.74 13.84
N GLY A 89 5.38 11.26 13.10
CA GLY A 89 5.62 12.16 11.98
C GLY A 89 6.03 11.49 10.66
N GLY A 90 6.24 10.17 10.66
CA GLY A 90 6.46 9.35 9.47
C GLY A 90 5.20 9.27 8.59
N LYS A 91 5.37 8.90 7.32
CA LYS A 91 4.31 8.93 6.32
C LYS A 91 3.83 7.52 5.97
N ILE A 92 2.53 7.37 5.75
CA ILE A 92 1.95 6.16 5.14
C ILE A 92 1.37 6.51 3.77
N TYR A 93 1.64 5.66 2.78
CA TYR A 93 1.13 5.76 1.43
C TYR A 93 0.39 4.46 1.07
N ILE A 94 -0.89 4.56 0.76
CA ILE A 94 -1.71 3.41 0.37
C ILE A 94 -2.22 3.64 -1.04
N TRP A 95 -1.92 2.72 -1.95
CA TRP A 95 -2.63 2.58 -3.21
C TRP A 95 -3.40 1.28 -3.16
N ASP A 96 -4.72 1.33 -3.27
CA ASP A 96 -5.52 0.12 -3.25
C ASP A 96 -6.74 0.25 -4.15
N ILE A 97 -7.54 -0.80 -4.28
CA ILE A 97 -8.71 -0.83 -5.15
C ILE A 97 -9.99 -0.90 -4.33
N ASN A 98 -10.93 -0.04 -4.68
CA ASN A 98 -12.30 -0.13 -4.22
C ASN A 98 -12.92 -1.44 -4.71
N LYS A 99 -13.51 -2.17 -3.77
CA LYS A 99 -14.18 -3.43 -4.01
C LYS A 99 -15.44 -3.50 -3.16
N GLU A 100 -16.58 -3.72 -3.80
CA GLU A 100 -17.84 -3.97 -3.12
C GLU A 100 -18.16 -5.48 -3.05
N VAL A 101 -19.17 -5.81 -2.23
CA VAL A 101 -19.66 -7.18 -2.12
C VAL A 101 -20.27 -7.60 -3.47
N LYS A 102 -19.99 -8.84 -3.89
CA LYS A 102 -20.28 -9.45 -5.20
C LYS A 102 -19.33 -9.05 -6.32
N ASP A 103 -18.49 -8.04 -6.14
CA ASP A 103 -17.49 -7.71 -7.15
C ASP A 103 -16.44 -8.81 -7.25
N ILE A 104 -15.96 -9.02 -8.47
CA ILE A 104 -14.83 -9.86 -8.80
C ILE A 104 -13.84 -8.98 -9.54
N ILE A 105 -12.61 -8.90 -9.03
CA ILE A 105 -11.55 -8.10 -9.62
C ILE A 105 -10.59 -9.02 -10.35
N ASN A 106 -10.35 -8.72 -11.62
CA ASN A 106 -9.32 -9.33 -12.43
C ASN A 106 -8.84 -8.27 -13.43
N ASN A 107 -8.03 -7.33 -12.95
CA ASN A 107 -7.63 -6.16 -13.72
C ASN A 107 -6.14 -6.26 -14.07
N LYS A 108 -5.79 -5.79 -15.27
CA LYS A 108 -4.40 -5.50 -15.62
C LYS A 108 -4.09 -4.10 -15.13
N ILE A 109 -3.00 -3.94 -14.38
CA ILE A 109 -2.53 -2.64 -13.91
C ILE A 109 -1.26 -2.27 -14.68
N MET A 110 -1.22 -1.05 -15.20
CA MET A 110 -0.05 -0.45 -15.84
C MET A 110 0.41 0.74 -15.00
N ALA A 111 1.43 0.53 -14.18
CA ALA A 111 2.01 1.58 -13.33
C ALA A 111 3.08 2.36 -14.10
N VAL A 112 2.86 3.66 -14.30
CA VAL A 112 3.85 4.57 -14.89
C VAL A 112 4.72 5.11 -13.76
N LEU A 113 6.00 4.74 -13.76
CA LEU A 113 6.95 5.03 -12.68
C LEU A 113 7.62 6.41 -12.87
N PRO A 114 8.24 6.99 -11.82
CA PRO A 114 8.99 8.25 -11.94
C PRO A 114 10.11 8.24 -13.00
N SER A 115 10.69 7.07 -13.27
CA SER A 115 11.69 6.89 -14.34
C SER A 115 11.12 6.94 -15.77
N GLY A 116 9.79 7.04 -15.92
CA GLY A 116 9.08 6.89 -17.19
C GLY A 116 8.87 5.44 -17.64
N LYS A 117 9.42 4.46 -16.92
CA LYS A 117 9.19 3.03 -17.18
C LYS A 117 7.76 2.64 -16.80
N ILE A 118 7.22 1.67 -17.52
CA ILE A 118 5.91 1.08 -17.22
C ILE A 118 6.12 -0.29 -16.60
N LYS A 119 5.51 -0.52 -15.42
CA LYS A 119 5.44 -1.82 -14.78
C LYS A 119 4.03 -2.38 -14.93
N GLU A 120 3.91 -3.54 -15.56
CA GLU A 120 2.64 -4.22 -15.79
C GLU A 120 2.50 -5.42 -14.85
N PHE A 121 1.32 -5.60 -14.28
CA PHE A 121 0.96 -6.78 -13.49
C PHE A 121 -0.55 -7.02 -13.52
N GLU A 122 -0.95 -8.24 -13.15
CA GLU A 122 -2.37 -8.55 -12.97
C GLU A 122 -2.72 -8.52 -11.48
N PHE A 123 -3.77 -7.77 -11.15
CA PHE A 123 -4.34 -7.77 -9.82
C PHE A 123 -5.66 -8.55 -9.83
N ARG A 124 -5.73 -9.59 -9.00
CA ARG A 124 -6.87 -10.49 -8.92
C ARG A 124 -7.38 -10.60 -7.49
N ASN A 125 -8.67 -10.37 -7.32
CA ASN A 125 -9.42 -10.70 -6.10
C ASN A 125 -10.78 -11.28 -6.50
N LEU A 126 -10.90 -12.61 -6.44
CA LEU A 126 -12.09 -13.34 -6.84
C LEU A 126 -13.08 -13.57 -5.71
N ASN A 127 -12.77 -13.12 -4.49
CA ASN A 127 -13.61 -13.36 -3.34
C ASN A 127 -14.79 -12.37 -3.32
N PRO A 128 -16.05 -12.83 -3.50
CA PRO A 128 -17.20 -11.95 -3.60
C PRO A 128 -17.62 -11.35 -2.25
N ILE A 129 -17.09 -11.86 -1.13
CA ILE A 129 -17.47 -11.41 0.23
C ILE A 129 -16.62 -10.22 0.67
N ILE A 130 -15.39 -10.10 0.16
CA ILE A 130 -14.49 -9.02 0.55
C ILE A 130 -15.04 -7.69 0.04
N LYS A 131 -15.21 -6.76 0.97
CA LYS A 131 -15.44 -5.33 0.73
C LYS A 131 -14.26 -4.54 1.26
N SER A 132 -13.74 -3.60 0.49
CA SER A 132 -12.73 -2.62 0.91
C SER A 132 -12.93 -1.37 0.08
N ASN A 133 -13.03 -0.21 0.71
CA ASN A 133 -13.11 1.04 -0.03
C ASN A 133 -12.38 2.17 0.70
N ILE A 134 -12.19 3.25 -0.03
CA ILE A 134 -11.48 4.45 0.41
C ILE A 134 -12.00 4.99 1.75
N GLU A 135 -13.31 5.10 1.94
CA GLU A 135 -13.92 5.66 3.16
C GLU A 135 -13.70 4.76 4.38
N GLU A 136 -13.81 3.45 4.21
CA GLU A 136 -13.55 2.49 5.29
C GLU A 136 -12.07 2.48 5.66
N ASN A 137 -11.18 2.48 4.67
CA ASN A 137 -9.74 2.46 4.90
C ASN A 137 -9.26 3.77 5.55
N GLU A 138 -9.78 4.93 5.14
CA GLU A 138 -9.47 6.23 5.74
C GLU A 138 -9.84 6.25 7.23
N LYS A 139 -11.06 5.82 7.58
CA LYS A 139 -11.51 5.72 8.99
C LYS A 139 -10.66 4.78 9.85
N LEU A 140 -10.10 3.73 9.26
CA LEU A 140 -9.20 2.82 9.98
C LEU A 140 -7.86 3.51 10.27
N LEU A 141 -7.35 4.29 9.31
CA LEU A 141 -6.09 5.01 9.42
C LEU A 141 -6.16 6.21 10.36
N GLU A 142 -7.28 6.92 10.41
CA GLU A 142 -7.49 8.10 11.28
C GLU A 142 -7.23 7.85 12.77
N LYS A 143 -7.22 6.57 13.19
CA LYS A 143 -6.87 6.17 14.56
C LYS A 143 -5.39 6.33 14.90
N TYR A 144 -4.53 6.30 13.90
CA TYR A 144 -3.06 6.32 14.06
C TYR A 144 -2.39 7.42 13.22
N TYR A 145 -3.09 7.95 12.21
CA TYR A 145 -2.56 8.90 11.25
C TYR A 145 -3.50 10.09 11.09
N LYS A 146 -2.92 11.28 10.92
CA LYS A 146 -3.61 12.42 10.33
C LYS A 146 -3.59 12.27 8.80
N ILE A 147 -4.76 12.19 8.18
CA ILE A 147 -4.87 12.10 6.72
C ILE A 147 -4.53 13.46 6.09
N GLU A 148 -3.60 13.46 5.13
CA GLU A 148 -3.19 14.66 4.40
C GLU A 148 -3.78 14.73 3.01
N GLU A 149 -3.96 13.58 2.37
CA GLU A 149 -4.37 13.51 0.98
C GLU A 149 -5.13 12.22 0.71
N THR A 150 -6.26 12.35 0.01
CA THR A 150 -7.05 11.24 -0.49
C THR A 150 -7.37 11.50 -1.96
N LYS A 151 -7.14 10.52 -2.83
CA LYS A 151 -7.42 10.60 -4.27
C LYS A 151 -8.15 9.33 -4.72
N LEU A 152 -9.06 9.48 -5.68
CA LEU A 152 -9.73 8.37 -6.34
C LEU A 152 -9.53 8.49 -7.85
N TRP A 153 -9.05 7.42 -8.48
CA TRP A 153 -8.85 7.33 -9.91
C TRP A 153 -9.39 6.00 -10.43
N GLU A 154 -10.50 6.07 -11.18
CA GLU A 154 -11.32 4.90 -11.50
C GLU A 154 -11.67 4.11 -10.23
N ASP A 155 -11.17 2.88 -10.12
CA ASP A 155 -11.40 2.01 -8.96
C ASP A 155 -10.24 2.08 -7.97
N ILE A 156 -9.10 2.69 -8.33
CA ILE A 156 -7.93 2.76 -7.47
C ILE A 156 -8.04 4.01 -6.61
N HIS A 157 -7.93 3.84 -5.29
CA HIS A 157 -7.78 4.95 -4.37
C HIS A 157 -6.36 5.06 -3.85
N PHE A 158 -5.98 6.29 -3.54
CA PHE A 158 -4.75 6.65 -2.88
C PHE A 158 -5.05 7.38 -1.57
N ILE A 159 -4.35 7.02 -0.50
CA ILE A 159 -4.41 7.70 0.79
C ILE A 159 -2.98 7.98 1.27
N LYS A 160 -2.74 9.21 1.70
CA LYS A 160 -1.52 9.65 2.39
C LYS A 160 -1.86 10.11 3.80
N GLY A 161 -1.14 9.60 4.79
CA GLY A 161 -1.27 10.04 6.18
C GLY A 161 0.07 10.29 6.85
N ILE A 162 0.06 11.08 7.93
CA ILE A 162 1.20 11.31 8.83
C ILE A 162 0.90 10.66 10.17
N LYS A 163 1.82 9.84 10.69
CA LYS A 163 1.66 9.17 11.99
C LYS A 163 1.59 10.21 13.11
N LEU A 164 0.58 10.07 13.97
CA LEU A 164 0.34 10.91 15.14
C LEU A 164 1.34 10.66 16.28
#